data_AF-A0A8D1BM05-F1
#
_entry.id   AF-A0A8D1BM05-F1
#
_cell.length_a   1.000
_cell.length_b   1.000
_cell.length_c   1.000
_cell.angle_alpha   90.00
_cell.angle_beta   90.00
_cell.angle_gamma   90.00
#
_symmetry.space_group_name_H-M   'P 1'
#
loop_
_entity.id
_entity.type
_entity.pdbx_description
1 polymer ?
#
loop_
_entity_poly.entity_id
_entity_poly.type
_entity_poly.pdbx_seq_one_letter_code
_entity_poly.pdbx_strand_id
1 'polypeptide(L)'
;MWSLAAFLLLATLEKPILSLHPPWTTIFKGERVTLRCDGYHPLLLELRPISTLWYLGHLLLPSHKKSIEVQTPGIYRCQTRGAPVSDPIHLSVSNDWLILQVPYAVVFEGEPLVMRCRGWYDKVVYKLHYYQDDQPVRYFHSSANYTVPQARASDSGRYQCSGTMRIPVESAPMFSAKVAVTVQEARHATAVCLLQVQSPSAPLRLGHGVHGPRTRGRGAGNLLVRGSYRHPKRPETQPLAAAPWAGFSPGLGVHHGPCPKGRGLGAG
;
A
#
# COMPACT_ATOMS: atom_id res chain seq x y z
N MET A 1 -10.53 37.62 -46.86
CA MET A 1 -9.99 36.26 -46.71
C MET A 1 -9.90 35.95 -45.23
N TRP A 2 -10.81 35.10 -44.76
CA TRP A 2 -10.88 34.64 -43.38
C TRP A 2 -9.86 33.53 -43.11
N SER A 3 -9.53 33.35 -41.83
CA SER A 3 -9.13 32.09 -41.21
C SER A 3 -7.66 31.64 -41.27
N LEU A 4 -6.76 32.39 -40.62
CA LEU A 4 -5.57 31.88 -39.92
C LEU A 4 -5.26 32.93 -38.83
N ALA A 5 -5.33 32.73 -37.52
CA ALA A 5 -5.31 31.55 -36.70
C ALA A 5 -6.20 31.82 -35.46
N ALA A 6 -7.38 31.21 -35.42
CA ALA A 6 -7.94 30.81 -34.14
C ALA A 6 -7.16 29.56 -33.71
N PHE A 7 -5.91 29.78 -33.25
CA PHE A 7 -5.17 28.77 -32.52
C PHE A 7 -5.93 28.58 -31.20
N LEU A 8 -6.96 27.75 -31.26
CA LEU A 8 -7.68 27.25 -30.10
C LEU A 8 -6.62 26.65 -29.18
N LEU A 9 -6.28 27.38 -28.12
CA LEU A 9 -5.75 26.80 -26.89
C LEU A 9 -6.83 25.85 -26.37
N LEU A 10 -6.92 24.65 -26.95
CA LEU A 10 -7.49 23.51 -26.26
C LEU A 10 -6.54 23.25 -25.11
N ALA A 11 -6.81 23.88 -23.96
CA ALA A 11 -6.30 23.39 -22.70
C ALA A 11 -6.87 21.97 -22.54
N THR A 12 -6.16 20.97 -23.04
CA THR A 12 -6.52 19.57 -22.85
C THR A 12 -6.33 19.30 -21.37
N LEU A 13 -7.43 19.23 -20.63
CA LEU A 13 -7.40 18.95 -19.20
C LEU A 13 -6.73 17.58 -19.00
N GLU A 14 -5.76 17.49 -18.10
CA GLU A 14 -5.10 16.22 -17.80
C GLU A 14 -6.11 15.22 -17.25
N LYS A 15 -5.93 13.94 -17.60
CA LYS A 15 -6.76 12.86 -17.05
C LYS A 15 -6.60 12.80 -15.53
N PRO A 16 -7.67 12.52 -14.77
CA PRO A 16 -7.57 12.40 -13.32
C PRO A 16 -6.75 11.17 -12.92
N ILE A 17 -6.15 11.24 -11.75
CA ILE A 17 -5.39 10.16 -11.12
C ILE A 17 -6.36 9.34 -10.26
N LEU A 18 -6.55 8.08 -10.63
CA LEU A 18 -7.29 7.11 -9.84
C LEU A 18 -6.32 6.42 -8.87
N SER A 19 -6.66 6.42 -7.58
CA SER A 19 -5.87 5.78 -6.53
C SER A 19 -6.70 4.78 -5.72
N LEU A 20 -6.01 3.76 -5.20
CA LEU A 20 -6.61 2.69 -4.39
C LEU A 20 -6.00 2.68 -2.98
N HIS A 21 -6.85 2.60 -1.96
CA HIS A 21 -6.46 2.58 -0.56
C HIS A 21 -7.15 1.41 0.17
N PRO A 22 -6.38 0.50 0.81
CA PRO A 22 -4.92 0.33 0.71
C PRO A 22 -4.46 0.01 -0.74
N PRO A 23 -3.17 0.11 -1.09
CA PRO A 23 -2.70 0.10 -2.49
C PRO A 23 -2.71 -1.28 -3.16
N TRP A 24 -3.50 -2.23 -2.67
CA TRP A 24 -3.44 -3.65 -3.08
C TRP A 24 -4.51 -3.99 -4.11
N THR A 25 -4.12 -4.60 -5.23
CA THR A 25 -5.06 -4.98 -6.30
C THR A 25 -5.93 -6.19 -5.96
N THR A 26 -5.60 -6.94 -4.91
CA THR A 26 -6.31 -8.18 -4.53
C THR A 26 -6.77 -8.11 -3.09
N ILE A 27 -8.05 -8.41 -2.86
CA ILE A 27 -8.68 -8.48 -1.54
C ILE A 27 -9.41 -9.82 -1.34
N PHE A 28 -9.71 -10.16 -0.09
CA PHE A 28 -10.61 -11.27 0.21
C PHE A 28 -12.07 -10.86 0.01
N LYS A 29 -12.93 -11.84 -0.30
CA LYS A 29 -14.37 -11.61 -0.33
C LYS A 29 -14.87 -11.11 1.04
N GLY A 30 -15.67 -10.03 0.98
CA GLY A 30 -16.19 -9.36 2.16
C GLY A 30 -15.33 -8.18 2.63
N GLU A 31 -14.08 -8.07 2.17
CA GLU A 31 -13.27 -6.86 2.39
C GLU A 31 -13.73 -5.71 1.49
N ARG A 32 -13.41 -4.49 1.92
CA ARG A 32 -13.69 -3.25 1.19
C ARG A 32 -12.41 -2.45 1.01
N VAL A 33 -12.35 -1.73 -0.10
CA VAL A 33 -11.27 -0.80 -0.42
C VAL A 33 -11.85 0.52 -0.88
N THR A 34 -11.10 1.60 -0.69
CA THR A 34 -11.49 2.93 -1.11
C THR A 34 -10.79 3.30 -2.40
N LEU A 35 -11.56 3.64 -3.42
CA LEU A 35 -11.07 4.30 -4.62
C LEU A 35 -11.23 5.81 -4.47
N ARG A 36 -10.23 6.57 -4.92
CA ARG A 36 -10.24 8.03 -4.90
C ARG A 36 -9.82 8.58 -6.25
N CYS A 37 -10.58 9.55 -6.74
CA CYS A 37 -10.33 10.24 -8.00
C CYS A 37 -9.79 11.65 -7.71
N ASP A 38 -8.55 11.93 -8.08
CA ASP A 38 -7.94 13.25 -7.96
C ASP A 38 -7.73 13.83 -9.36
N GLY A 39 -8.43 14.92 -9.69
CA GLY A 39 -8.28 15.63 -10.97
C GLY A 39 -8.00 17.12 -10.76
N TYR A 40 -7.47 17.78 -11.79
CA TYR A 40 -7.26 19.23 -11.78
C TYR A 40 -8.59 19.97 -11.94
N HIS A 41 -8.76 21.03 -11.14
CA HIS A 41 -9.96 21.86 -11.13
C HIS A 41 -9.56 23.31 -11.45
N PRO A 42 -9.86 23.84 -12.64
CA PRO A 42 -9.63 25.25 -12.93
C PRO A 42 -10.51 26.12 -12.02
N LEU A 43 -9.88 26.98 -11.22
CA LEU A 43 -10.52 27.90 -10.25
C LEU A 43 -11.50 28.92 -10.88
N LEU A 44 -11.58 28.98 -12.22
CA LEU A 44 -12.52 29.85 -12.95
C LEU A 44 -13.92 29.24 -13.11
N LEU A 45 -14.16 28.01 -12.61
CA LEU A 45 -15.42 27.26 -12.75
C LEU A 45 -16.08 26.91 -11.40
N GLU A 46 -15.76 27.66 -10.34
CA GLU A 46 -16.19 27.52 -8.93
C GLU A 46 -17.71 27.60 -8.66
N LEU A 47 -18.54 27.74 -9.70
CA LEU A 47 -19.99 27.93 -9.55
C LEU A 47 -20.80 26.62 -9.44
N ARG A 48 -20.17 25.44 -9.53
CA ARG A 48 -20.89 24.15 -9.39
C ARG A 48 -20.06 23.12 -8.63
N PRO A 49 -20.69 22.25 -7.82
CA PRO A 49 -19.99 21.09 -7.27
C PRO A 49 -19.42 20.25 -8.41
N ILE A 50 -18.11 20.00 -8.40
CA ILE A 50 -17.48 19.10 -9.36
C ILE A 50 -18.00 17.69 -9.08
N SER A 51 -18.79 17.14 -10.00
CA SER A 51 -19.21 15.74 -9.94
C SER A 51 -18.10 14.85 -10.50
N THR A 52 -17.73 13.82 -9.74
CA THR A 52 -16.92 12.71 -10.25
C THR A 52 -17.85 11.69 -10.90
N LEU A 53 -17.51 11.19 -12.07
CA LEU A 53 -18.17 10.03 -12.68
C LEU A 53 -17.33 8.79 -12.43
N TRP A 54 -17.98 7.71 -12.06
CA TRP A 54 -17.36 6.44 -11.70
C TRP A 54 -17.83 5.34 -12.63
N TYR A 55 -16.89 4.54 -13.13
CA TYR A 55 -17.16 3.46 -14.08
C TYR A 55 -16.62 2.14 -13.54
N LEU A 56 -17.45 1.09 -13.64
CA LEU A 56 -17.07 -0.31 -13.47
C LEU A 56 -17.22 -1.01 -14.82
N GLY A 57 -16.10 -1.27 -15.51
CA GLY A 57 -16.12 -1.66 -16.92
C GLY A 57 -16.78 -0.58 -17.77
N HIS A 58 -17.99 -0.86 -18.27
CA HIS A 58 -18.83 0.08 -19.02
C HIS A 58 -20.00 0.64 -18.21
N LEU A 59 -20.21 0.18 -16.97
CA LEU A 59 -21.32 0.59 -16.11
C LEU A 59 -21.00 1.88 -15.37
N LEU A 60 -21.91 2.85 -15.40
CA LEU A 60 -21.84 4.05 -14.57
C LEU A 60 -22.34 3.75 -13.15
N LEU A 61 -21.52 4.04 -12.15
CA LEU A 61 -21.87 3.85 -10.74
C LEU A 61 -22.65 5.06 -10.20
N PRO A 62 -23.65 4.85 -9.33
CA PRO A 62 -24.49 5.92 -8.79
C PRO A 62 -23.81 6.66 -7.64
N SER A 63 -22.62 7.23 -7.88
CA SER A 63 -21.90 8.06 -6.92
C SER A 63 -21.24 9.23 -7.63
N HIS A 64 -21.31 10.41 -7.01
CA HIS A 64 -20.65 11.62 -7.49
C HIS A 64 -19.57 12.15 -6.55
N LYS A 65 -19.32 11.40 -5.46
CA LYS A 65 -18.30 11.73 -4.47
C LYS A 65 -16.91 11.56 -5.07
N LYS A 66 -15.94 12.30 -4.51
CA LYS A 66 -14.52 12.18 -4.84
C LYS A 66 -13.93 10.80 -4.56
N SER A 67 -14.53 10.05 -3.63
CA SER A 67 -14.13 8.70 -3.26
C SER A 67 -15.33 7.77 -3.12
N ILE A 68 -15.12 6.49 -3.41
CA ILE A 68 -16.11 5.41 -3.25
C ILE A 68 -15.49 4.20 -2.56
N GLU A 69 -16.29 3.50 -1.77
CA GLU A 69 -15.94 2.17 -1.26
C GLU A 69 -16.44 1.11 -2.22
N VAL A 70 -15.58 0.13 -2.52
CA VAL A 70 -15.89 -0.97 -3.43
C VAL A 70 -15.43 -2.30 -2.85
N GLN A 71 -16.10 -3.36 -3.29
CA GLN A 71 -15.85 -4.74 -2.85
C GLN A 71 -16.07 -5.77 -3.98
N THR A 72 -16.37 -5.29 -5.19
CA THR A 72 -16.67 -6.14 -6.34
C THR A 72 -15.47 -6.18 -7.27
N PRO A 73 -15.14 -7.33 -7.86
CA PRO A 73 -14.03 -7.41 -8.81
C PRO A 73 -14.38 -6.65 -10.10
N GLY A 74 -13.36 -6.15 -10.79
CA GLY A 74 -13.49 -5.55 -12.11
C GLY A 74 -12.55 -4.38 -12.35
N ILE A 75 -12.77 -3.71 -13.47
CA ILE A 75 -11.93 -2.60 -13.93
C ILE A 75 -12.62 -1.28 -13.57
N TYR A 76 -12.02 -0.53 -12.66
CA TYR A 76 -12.52 0.77 -12.23
C TYR A 76 -11.85 1.91 -12.99
N ARG A 77 -12.65 2.90 -13.36
CA ARG A 77 -12.19 4.18 -13.91
C ARG A 77 -13.01 5.31 -13.29
N CYS A 78 -12.40 6.49 -13.24
CA CYS A 78 -13.10 7.72 -12.89
C CYS A 78 -12.87 8.82 -13.93
N GLN A 79 -13.76 9.81 -13.93
CA GLN A 79 -13.66 11.00 -14.77
C GLN A 79 -14.10 12.22 -13.97
N THR A 80 -13.33 13.30 -14.03
CA THR A 80 -13.71 14.62 -13.53
C THR A 80 -14.23 15.49 -14.67
N ARG A 81 -15.01 16.52 -14.34
CA ARG A 81 -15.70 17.35 -15.36
C ARG A 81 -14.72 17.94 -16.38
N GLY A 82 -14.94 17.64 -17.65
CA GLY A 82 -14.14 18.15 -18.76
C GLY A 82 -12.80 17.45 -18.96
N ALA A 83 -12.42 16.52 -18.07
CA ALA A 83 -11.19 15.75 -18.18
C ALA A 83 -11.43 14.46 -18.99
N PRO A 84 -10.40 13.91 -19.63
CA PRO A 84 -10.41 12.55 -20.13
C PRO A 84 -10.66 11.54 -18.99
N VAL A 85 -11.04 10.31 -19.36
CA VAL A 85 -11.18 9.22 -18.39
C VAL A 85 -9.79 8.82 -17.86
N SER A 86 -9.71 8.54 -16.56
CA SER A 86 -8.48 8.05 -15.90
C SER A 86 -8.00 6.70 -16.43
N ASP A 87 -6.73 6.39 -16.10
CA ASP A 87 -6.20 5.04 -16.26
C ASP A 87 -6.96 4.03 -15.37
N PRO A 88 -7.11 2.78 -15.82
CA PRO A 88 -7.86 1.78 -15.10
C PRO A 88 -7.11 1.21 -13.89
N ILE A 89 -7.86 0.86 -12.84
CA ILE A 89 -7.41 -0.05 -11.78
C ILE A 89 -8.20 -1.35 -11.87
N HIS A 90 -7.49 -2.48 -11.93
CA HIS A 90 -8.11 -3.81 -11.88
C HIS A 90 -8.14 -4.31 -10.42
N LEU A 91 -9.33 -4.46 -9.86
CA LEU A 91 -9.55 -5.02 -8.53
C LEU A 91 -9.94 -6.49 -8.64
N SER A 92 -9.22 -7.35 -7.93
CA SER A 92 -9.50 -8.79 -7.82
C SER A 92 -10.03 -9.12 -6.44
N VAL A 93 -11.00 -10.03 -6.39
CA VAL A 93 -11.61 -10.51 -5.14
C VAL A 93 -11.51 -12.02 -5.12
N SER A 94 -10.87 -12.57 -4.09
CA SER A 94 -10.62 -14.01 -3.96
C SER A 94 -11.36 -14.63 -2.77
N ASN A 95 -11.75 -15.91 -2.93
CA ASN A 95 -12.28 -16.78 -1.89
C ASN A 95 -11.24 -17.82 -1.41
N ASP A 96 -10.00 -17.73 -1.90
CA ASP A 96 -8.94 -18.67 -1.58
C ASP A 96 -8.48 -18.47 -0.12
N TRP A 97 -7.69 -19.41 0.38
CA TRP A 97 -7.10 -19.28 1.71
C TRP A 97 -5.96 -18.25 1.76
N LEU A 98 -5.25 -18.08 0.65
CA LEU A 98 -4.14 -17.14 0.51
C LEU A 98 -4.42 -16.18 -0.65
N ILE A 99 -4.05 -14.91 -0.46
CA ILE A 99 -3.99 -13.93 -1.55
C ILE A 99 -2.61 -13.31 -1.64
N LEU A 100 -2.18 -13.05 -2.87
CA LEU A 100 -1.02 -12.21 -3.14
C LEU A 100 -1.49 -10.78 -3.43
N GLN A 101 -1.03 -9.85 -2.61
CA GLN A 101 -1.25 -8.42 -2.78
C GLN A 101 -0.01 -7.79 -3.43
N VAL A 102 -0.25 -7.11 -4.55
CA VAL A 102 0.74 -6.33 -5.29
C VAL A 102 0.23 -4.88 -5.40
N PRO A 103 1.11 -3.88 -5.56
CA PRO A 103 0.70 -2.50 -5.71
C PRO A 103 -0.13 -2.30 -7.00
N TYR A 104 -1.14 -1.43 -6.94
CA TYR A 104 -1.89 -1.02 -8.14
C TYR A 104 -1.10 -0.07 -9.04
N ALA A 105 -0.17 0.69 -8.44
CA ALA A 105 0.63 1.66 -9.15
C ALA A 105 1.68 0.96 -10.01
N VAL A 106 1.96 1.54 -11.16
CA VAL A 106 3.09 1.14 -12.00
C VAL A 106 4.37 1.36 -11.20
N VAL A 107 5.24 0.34 -11.17
CA VAL A 107 6.56 0.43 -10.56
C VAL A 107 7.59 0.69 -11.65
N PHE A 108 8.45 1.67 -11.44
CA PHE A 108 9.55 1.98 -12.36
C PHE A 108 10.87 1.37 -11.90
N GLU A 109 11.82 1.22 -12.82
CA GLU A 109 13.15 0.74 -12.47
C GLU A 109 13.83 1.62 -11.40
N GLY A 110 14.47 0.96 -10.44
CA GLY A 110 15.08 1.60 -9.27
C GLY A 110 14.11 1.86 -8.11
N GLU A 111 12.79 1.80 -8.33
CA GLU A 111 11.79 1.92 -7.26
C GLU A 111 11.62 0.61 -6.47
N PRO A 112 11.16 0.68 -5.21
CA PRO A 112 10.88 -0.52 -4.43
C PRO A 112 9.57 -1.19 -4.86
N LEU A 113 9.65 -2.47 -5.23
CA LEU A 113 8.48 -3.34 -5.44
C LEU A 113 8.20 -4.14 -4.17
N VAL A 114 7.02 -3.92 -3.55
CA VAL A 114 6.61 -4.59 -2.31
C VAL A 114 5.40 -5.48 -2.57
N MET A 115 5.54 -6.77 -2.27
CA MET A 115 4.48 -7.77 -2.39
C MET A 115 4.17 -8.39 -1.02
N ARG A 116 2.89 -8.64 -0.75
CA ARG A 116 2.42 -9.18 0.53
C ARG A 116 1.53 -10.39 0.32
N CYS A 117 1.91 -11.53 0.90
CA CYS A 117 1.05 -12.69 0.98
C CYS A 117 0.21 -12.61 2.26
N ARG A 118 -1.12 -12.64 2.14
CA ARG A 118 -2.04 -12.66 3.29
C ARG A 118 -2.74 -14.00 3.37
N GLY A 119 -2.81 -14.54 4.58
CA GLY A 119 -3.73 -15.62 4.92
C GLY A 119 -5.11 -15.06 5.24
N TRP A 120 -6.15 -15.85 4.96
CA TRP A 120 -7.53 -15.49 5.28
C TRP A 120 -7.69 -15.14 6.76
N TYR A 121 -8.50 -14.12 7.07
CA TYR A 121 -8.60 -13.50 8.41
C TYR A 121 -7.25 -13.07 9.02
N ASP A 122 -6.29 -12.65 8.19
CA ASP A 122 -4.95 -12.24 8.61
C ASP A 122 -4.22 -13.29 9.47
N LYS A 123 -4.54 -14.56 9.28
CA LYS A 123 -3.81 -15.65 9.93
C LYS A 123 -2.38 -15.69 9.42
N VAL A 124 -1.48 -16.10 10.33
CA VAL A 124 -0.07 -16.31 10.02
C VAL A 124 0.07 -17.44 9.01
N VAL A 125 0.82 -17.15 7.94
CA VAL A 125 1.22 -18.10 6.90
C VAL A 125 2.62 -18.61 7.26
N TYR A 126 2.74 -19.89 7.54
CA TYR A 126 3.99 -20.58 7.85
C TYR A 126 4.62 -21.15 6.59
N LYS A 127 5.95 -21.32 6.61
CA LYS A 127 6.72 -21.84 5.47
C LYS A 127 6.34 -21.11 4.17
N LEU A 128 6.37 -19.79 4.22
CA LEU A 128 5.95 -18.91 3.14
C LEU A 128 6.99 -18.92 2.01
N HIS A 129 6.55 -19.27 0.81
CA HIS A 129 7.33 -19.14 -0.42
C HIS A 129 6.69 -18.13 -1.36
N TYR A 130 7.52 -17.33 -2.02
CA TYR A 130 7.15 -16.50 -3.16
C TYR A 130 7.74 -17.10 -4.43
N TYR A 131 6.96 -17.07 -5.50
CA TYR A 131 7.34 -17.57 -6.81
C TYR A 131 7.20 -16.45 -7.85
N GLN A 132 8.10 -16.44 -8.83
CA GLN A 132 8.01 -15.65 -10.06
C GLN A 132 8.09 -16.61 -11.22
N ASP A 133 7.07 -16.61 -12.07
CA ASP A 133 6.96 -17.51 -13.24
C ASP A 133 7.26 -18.98 -12.87
N ASP A 134 6.60 -19.43 -11.79
CA ASP A 134 6.69 -20.78 -11.21
C ASP A 134 8.04 -21.14 -10.58
N GLN A 135 9.02 -20.23 -10.57
CA GLN A 135 10.29 -20.41 -9.88
C GLN A 135 10.29 -19.77 -8.50
N PRO A 136 10.77 -20.47 -7.45
CA PRO A 136 10.84 -19.90 -6.10
C PRO A 136 11.89 -18.79 -6.01
N VAL A 137 11.47 -17.59 -5.62
CA VAL A 137 12.35 -16.41 -5.51
C VAL A 137 12.64 -16.01 -4.07
N ARG A 138 11.77 -16.36 -3.12
CA ARG A 138 11.98 -16.02 -1.71
C ARG A 138 11.29 -16.98 -0.75
N TYR A 139 11.93 -17.23 0.39
CA TYR A 139 11.40 -18.02 1.50
C TYR A 139 11.39 -17.22 2.81
N PHE A 140 10.35 -17.44 3.62
CA PHE A 140 10.24 -16.96 4.99
C PHE A 140 9.62 -18.04 5.88
N HIS A 141 10.04 -18.11 7.15
CA HIS A 141 9.47 -19.05 8.11
C HIS A 141 8.02 -18.73 8.47
N SER A 142 7.64 -17.44 8.43
CA SER A 142 6.31 -16.92 8.72
C SER A 142 5.96 -15.75 7.78
N SER A 143 4.73 -15.25 7.86
CA SER A 143 4.25 -14.08 7.11
C SER A 143 5.26 -12.93 7.15
N ALA A 144 5.70 -12.52 5.97
CA ALA A 144 6.60 -11.39 5.74
C ALA A 144 6.33 -10.81 4.36
N ASN A 145 6.62 -9.51 4.18
CA ASN A 145 6.54 -8.89 2.87
C ASN A 145 7.79 -9.27 2.05
N TYR A 146 7.60 -9.56 0.77
CA TYR A 146 8.70 -9.67 -0.17
C TYR A 146 8.93 -8.29 -0.81
N THR A 147 10.12 -7.72 -0.59
CA THR A 147 10.51 -6.43 -1.15
C THR A 147 11.69 -6.62 -2.08
N VAL A 148 11.55 -6.18 -3.32
CA VAL A 148 12.67 -5.95 -4.25
C VAL A 148 13.07 -4.49 -4.08
N PRO A 149 14.23 -4.18 -3.46
CA PRO A 149 14.56 -2.80 -3.08
C PRO A 149 14.78 -1.87 -4.27
N GLN A 150 15.28 -2.42 -5.38
CA GLN A 150 15.51 -1.71 -6.64
C GLN A 150 14.97 -2.59 -7.76
N ALA A 151 13.76 -2.30 -8.23
CA ALA A 151 13.11 -3.05 -9.28
C ALA A 151 13.86 -2.91 -10.62
N ARG A 152 13.86 -3.98 -11.41
CA ARG A 152 14.43 -4.08 -12.76
C ARG A 152 13.38 -4.63 -13.71
N ALA A 153 13.56 -4.44 -15.02
CA ALA A 153 12.70 -5.07 -16.02
C ALA A 153 12.55 -6.60 -15.83
N SER A 154 13.61 -7.27 -15.35
CA SER A 154 13.62 -8.72 -15.06
C SER A 154 12.74 -9.13 -13.86
N ASP A 155 12.33 -8.19 -13.02
CA ASP A 155 11.38 -8.45 -11.92
C ASP A 155 9.92 -8.37 -12.40
N SER A 156 9.69 -8.16 -13.70
CA SER A 156 8.37 -8.37 -14.28
C SER A 156 8.07 -9.86 -14.39
N GLY A 157 6.81 -10.25 -14.19
CA GLY A 157 6.40 -11.64 -14.30
C GLY A 157 5.08 -11.95 -13.61
N ARG A 158 4.71 -13.23 -13.58
CA ARG A 158 3.56 -13.72 -12.81
C ARG A 158 4.00 -14.22 -11.46
N TYR A 159 3.59 -13.52 -10.41
CA TYR A 159 3.92 -13.85 -9.04
C TYR A 159 2.83 -14.70 -8.37
N GLN A 160 3.25 -15.57 -7.46
CA GLN A 160 2.37 -16.38 -6.61
C GLN A 160 3.00 -16.54 -5.22
N CYS A 161 2.21 -16.77 -4.18
CA CYS A 161 2.72 -17.24 -2.90
C CYS A 161 2.11 -18.58 -2.49
N SER A 162 2.87 -19.35 -1.71
CA SER A 162 2.39 -20.57 -1.06
C SER A 162 2.79 -20.63 0.40
N GLY A 163 2.04 -21.38 1.19
CA GLY A 163 2.40 -21.65 2.59
C GLY A 163 1.31 -22.43 3.31
N THR A 164 1.54 -22.74 4.57
CA THR A 164 0.57 -23.44 5.42
C THR A 164 -0.02 -22.50 6.44
N MET A 165 -1.30 -22.68 6.76
CA MET A 165 -1.94 -22.01 7.90
C MET A 165 -2.33 -23.08 8.91
N ARG A 166 -2.45 -22.69 10.19
CA ARG A 166 -2.95 -23.58 11.24
C ARG A 166 -4.47 -23.71 11.13
N ILE A 167 -4.94 -24.43 10.10
CA ILE A 167 -6.36 -24.74 9.88
C ILE A 167 -6.56 -26.23 10.19
N PRO A 168 -7.65 -26.63 10.88
CA PRO A 168 -7.85 -28.03 11.29
C PRO A 168 -7.98 -29.04 10.14
N VAL A 169 -8.22 -28.58 8.92
CA VAL A 169 -8.76 -29.41 7.83
C VAL A 169 -7.70 -29.85 6.83
N GLU A 170 -6.51 -29.24 6.77
CA GLU A 170 -5.49 -29.66 5.81
C GLU A 170 -4.08 -29.20 6.18
N SER A 171 -3.09 -30.09 6.04
CA SER A 171 -1.66 -29.82 6.29
C SER A 171 -0.88 -29.50 5.01
N ALA A 172 -1.54 -29.53 3.85
CA ALA A 172 -0.94 -29.23 2.56
C ALA A 172 -0.64 -27.72 2.40
N PRO A 173 0.41 -27.34 1.64
CA PRO A 173 0.65 -25.96 1.29
C PRO A 173 -0.49 -25.45 0.40
N MET A 174 -1.07 -24.32 0.77
CA MET A 174 -2.06 -23.61 -0.01
C MET A 174 -1.35 -22.62 -0.92
N PHE A 175 -1.98 -22.28 -2.04
CA PHE A 175 -1.43 -21.36 -3.04
C PHE A 175 -2.40 -20.20 -3.26
N SER A 176 -1.86 -19.01 -3.48
CA SER A 176 -2.65 -17.88 -4.00
C SER A 176 -2.93 -18.03 -5.49
N ALA A 177 -3.87 -17.25 -6.01
CA ALA A 177 -3.91 -16.98 -7.45
C ALA A 177 -2.60 -16.30 -7.93
N LYS A 178 -2.26 -16.46 -9.21
CA LYS A 178 -1.15 -15.75 -9.86
C LYS A 178 -1.53 -14.31 -10.16
N VAL A 179 -0.62 -13.38 -9.93
CA VAL A 179 -0.81 -11.95 -10.20
C VAL A 179 0.32 -11.43 -11.07
N ALA A 180 -0.01 -10.74 -12.16
CA ALA A 180 0.98 -10.14 -13.04
C ALA A 180 1.53 -8.86 -12.42
N VAL A 181 2.86 -8.70 -12.45
CA VAL A 181 3.58 -7.48 -12.07
C VAL A 181 4.41 -7.04 -13.27
N THR A 182 4.40 -5.74 -13.54
CA THR A 182 5.17 -5.11 -14.61
C THR A 182 6.02 -3.99 -14.05
N VAL A 183 7.32 -4.05 -14.32
CA VAL A 183 8.28 -2.99 -14.03
C VAL A 183 8.58 -2.26 -15.33
N GLN A 184 8.34 -0.96 -15.36
CA GLN A 184 8.62 -0.15 -16.53
C GLN A 184 10.01 0.47 -16.45
N GLU A 185 10.70 0.52 -17.59
CA GLU A 185 11.93 1.31 -17.71
C GLU A 185 11.64 2.76 -17.34
N ALA A 186 12.42 3.30 -16.41
CA ALA A 186 12.45 4.72 -16.17
C ALA A 186 13.13 5.38 -17.37
N ARG A 187 12.37 5.69 -18.42
CA ARG A 187 12.90 6.49 -19.53
C ARG A 187 13.43 7.78 -18.93
N HIS A 188 14.75 7.96 -19.02
CA HIS A 188 15.52 9.08 -18.48
C HIS A 188 14.67 10.33 -18.23
N ALA A 189 14.15 10.46 -17.00
CA ALA A 189 13.91 11.78 -16.42
C ALA A 189 15.29 12.31 -15.99
N THR A 190 16.18 12.47 -16.97
CA THR A 190 17.41 13.23 -16.80
C THR A 190 17.01 14.64 -16.39
N ALA A 191 17.58 15.09 -15.26
CA ALA A 191 17.57 16.46 -14.74
C ALA A 191 16.35 16.93 -13.90
N VAL A 192 16.15 16.36 -12.69
CA VAL A 192 15.53 17.15 -11.60
C VAL A 192 16.30 17.06 -10.26
N CYS A 193 17.12 16.04 -10.02
CA CYS A 193 17.80 15.89 -8.72
C CYS A 193 19.27 16.39 -8.72
N LEU A 194 19.51 17.66 -9.10
CA LEU A 194 20.80 18.34 -8.81
C LEU A 194 20.64 19.75 -8.23
N LEU A 195 19.43 20.23 -7.95
CA LEU A 195 19.21 21.59 -7.44
C LEU A 195 18.64 21.62 -6.02
N GLN A 196 19.18 20.85 -5.07
CA GLN A 196 18.87 21.07 -3.64
C GLN A 196 20.06 20.94 -2.68
N VAL A 197 21.28 21.26 -3.11
CA VAL A 197 22.36 21.58 -2.16
C VAL A 197 22.95 22.95 -2.48
N GLN A 198 22.20 24.01 -2.17
CA GLN A 198 22.80 25.31 -1.85
C GLN A 198 22.16 25.82 -0.57
N SER A 199 22.85 25.59 0.54
CA SER A 199 22.57 26.16 1.85
C SER A 199 22.76 27.69 1.78
N PRO A 200 21.80 28.51 2.23
CA PRO A 200 22.01 29.95 2.31
C PRO A 200 23.03 30.29 3.42
N SER A 201 23.95 31.17 3.03
CA SER A 201 25.01 31.82 3.80
C SER A 201 24.60 32.36 5.18
N ALA A 202 25.50 32.18 6.15
CA ALA A 202 25.47 32.83 7.46
C ALA A 202 25.65 34.37 7.34
N PRO A 203 25.01 35.19 8.20
CA PRO A 203 25.29 36.62 8.22
C PRO A 203 26.53 36.96 9.05
N LEU A 204 27.39 37.81 8.47
CA LEU A 204 28.46 38.54 9.12
C LEU A 204 27.87 39.52 10.15
N ARG A 205 28.31 39.46 11.41
CA ARG A 205 28.20 40.59 12.36
C ARG A 205 29.58 41.16 12.65
N LEU A 206 29.78 42.39 12.17
CA LEU A 206 30.87 43.28 12.52
C LEU A 206 30.50 43.98 13.84
N GLY A 207 31.38 43.91 14.85
CA GLY A 207 31.15 44.54 16.16
C GLY A 207 32.48 44.81 16.86
N HIS A 208 32.81 46.10 16.94
CA HIS A 208 34.00 46.76 17.48
C HIS A 208 34.62 46.18 18.77
N GLY A 209 35.95 46.31 18.84
CA GLY A 209 36.79 45.91 19.97
C GLY A 209 36.93 46.94 21.08
N VAL A 210 37.44 46.46 22.22
CA VAL A 210 38.03 47.23 23.32
C VAL A 210 39.24 46.46 23.87
N HIS A 211 40.27 47.22 24.24
CA HIS A 211 41.63 46.85 24.66
C HIS A 211 41.81 45.79 25.76
N GLY A 212 42.99 45.13 25.75
CA GLY A 212 43.46 44.04 26.63
C GLY A 212 43.79 44.41 28.10
N PRO A 213 44.64 43.66 28.86
CA PRO A 213 45.94 43.15 28.42
C PRO A 213 46.33 41.70 28.84
N ARG A 214 47.49 41.28 28.32
CA ARG A 214 48.37 40.13 28.61
C ARG A 214 48.27 39.47 30.00
N THR A 215 48.36 38.13 30.02
CA THR A 215 49.40 37.40 30.80
C THR A 215 49.70 36.00 30.21
N ARG A 216 50.94 35.58 30.43
CA ARG A 216 51.63 34.35 30.03
C ARG A 216 51.28 33.23 31.01
N GLY A 217 51.04 31.99 30.54
CA GLY A 217 50.85 30.84 31.44
C GLY A 217 50.92 29.50 30.73
N ARG A 218 52.00 28.76 31.02
CA ARG A 218 52.38 27.42 30.55
C ARG A 218 51.79 26.39 31.52
N GLY A 219 51.26 25.24 31.09
CA GLY A 219 51.01 24.13 32.02
C GLY A 219 50.00 23.10 31.57
N ALA A 220 50.43 21.84 31.57
CA ALA A 220 49.69 20.64 31.20
C ALA A 220 48.55 20.27 32.15
N GLY A 221 47.65 19.40 31.68
CA GLY A 221 46.72 18.67 32.54
C GLY A 221 45.65 17.92 31.75
N ASN A 222 45.94 16.70 31.30
CA ASN A 222 44.93 15.75 30.84
C ASN A 222 44.11 15.30 32.06
N LEU A 223 42.83 15.72 32.14
CA LEU A 223 41.89 15.24 33.14
C LEU A 223 40.94 14.22 32.49
N LEU A 224 41.22 12.94 32.73
CA LEU A 224 40.32 11.82 32.48
C LEU A 224 39.11 11.92 33.41
N VAL A 225 37.94 12.29 32.88
CA VAL A 225 36.67 12.21 33.61
C VAL A 225 35.99 10.88 33.27
N ARG A 226 35.97 9.99 34.26
CA ARG A 226 35.34 8.67 34.24
C ARG A 226 33.83 8.85 34.47
N GLY A 227 33.06 8.93 33.39
CA GLY A 227 31.60 9.02 33.42
C GLY A 227 30.94 7.68 33.74
N SER A 228 30.52 7.50 34.99
CA SER A 228 29.72 6.35 35.44
C SER A 228 28.24 6.57 35.07
N TYR A 229 27.77 5.94 34.00
CA TYR A 229 26.34 5.86 33.68
C TYR A 229 25.67 4.74 34.50
N ARG A 230 24.79 5.10 35.42
CA ARG A 230 23.88 4.17 36.12
C ARG A 230 22.65 3.92 35.25
N HIS A 231 22.37 2.65 34.98
CA HIS A 231 21.10 2.18 34.40
C HIS A 231 19.91 2.47 35.33
N PRO A 232 18.75 2.91 34.83
CA PRO A 232 17.52 2.91 35.60
C PRO A 232 17.00 1.48 35.79
N LYS A 233 16.74 1.10 37.06
CA LYS A 233 16.12 -0.19 37.44
C LYS A 233 14.66 -0.26 36.97
N ARG A 234 14.30 -1.44 36.47
CA ARG A 234 12.93 -1.86 36.11
C ARG A 234 12.08 -2.03 37.39
N PRO A 235 10.81 -1.59 37.42
CA PRO A 235 9.93 -1.90 38.54
C PRO A 235 9.47 -3.36 38.47
N GLU A 236 9.51 -4.00 39.64
CA GLU A 236 9.18 -5.38 39.94
C GLU A 236 7.67 -5.49 40.24
N THR A 237 6.95 -6.34 39.52
CA THR A 237 5.53 -6.63 39.79
C THR A 237 5.41 -8.03 40.38
N GLN A 238 4.91 -8.10 41.61
CA GLN A 238 4.67 -9.34 42.36
C GLN A 238 3.52 -10.19 41.76
N PRO A 239 3.53 -11.51 41.98
CA PRO A 239 2.51 -12.42 41.48
C PRO A 239 1.25 -12.39 42.35
N LEU A 240 0.07 -12.20 41.74
CA LEU A 240 -1.20 -12.43 42.43
C LEU A 240 -1.59 -13.91 42.37
N ALA A 241 -2.01 -14.41 43.53
CA ALA A 241 -2.41 -15.77 43.81
C ALA A 241 -3.67 -16.24 43.05
N ALA A 242 -3.75 -17.54 42.83
CA ALA A 242 -4.89 -18.26 42.26
C ALA A 242 -5.90 -18.70 43.34
N ALA A 243 -7.20 -18.68 43.01
CA ALA A 243 -8.27 -19.58 43.49
C ALA A 243 -9.62 -19.18 42.84
N PRO A 244 -10.70 -19.98 42.91
CA PRO A 244 -10.86 -21.37 42.46
C PRO A 244 -12.05 -21.54 41.49
N TRP A 245 -12.21 -22.77 41.00
CA TRP A 245 -13.15 -23.20 39.95
C TRP A 245 -14.64 -23.01 40.30
N ALA A 246 -15.43 -22.62 39.29
CA ALA A 246 -16.86 -22.88 39.24
C ALA A 246 -17.18 -23.62 37.93
N GLY A 247 -17.71 -24.83 38.07
CA GLY A 247 -18.06 -25.72 36.97
C GLY A 247 -19.26 -25.22 36.17
N PHE A 248 -19.22 -25.44 34.85
CA PHE A 248 -20.38 -25.43 33.99
C PHE A 248 -20.35 -26.69 33.12
N SER A 249 -21.36 -27.55 33.33
CA SER A 249 -21.66 -28.73 32.53
C SER A 249 -22.20 -28.34 31.14
N PRO A 250 -22.08 -29.23 30.13
CA PRO A 250 -22.44 -28.93 28.75
C PRO A 250 -23.94 -29.10 28.49
N GLY A 251 -24.57 -28.07 27.93
CA GLY A 251 -25.95 -28.10 27.43
C GLY A 251 -26.03 -28.55 25.97
N LEU A 252 -27.07 -29.34 25.67
CA LEU A 252 -27.33 -30.09 24.45
C LEU A 252 -27.19 -29.30 23.14
N GLY A 253 -26.63 -29.99 22.13
CA GLY A 253 -26.60 -29.57 20.75
C GLY A 253 -27.97 -29.59 20.08
N VAL A 254 -28.22 -28.57 19.25
CA VAL A 254 -29.28 -28.57 18.25
C VAL A 254 -28.62 -28.79 16.90
N HIS A 255 -28.93 -29.94 16.30
CA HIS A 255 -28.60 -30.28 14.93
C HIS A 255 -29.37 -29.38 13.96
N HIS A 256 -28.65 -28.69 13.07
CA HIS A 256 -29.22 -28.21 11.81
C HIS A 256 -28.67 -29.07 10.67
N GLY A 257 -29.53 -29.95 10.16
CA GLY A 257 -29.29 -30.73 8.95
C GLY A 257 -29.37 -29.87 7.68
N PRO A 258 -28.86 -30.40 6.55
CA PRO A 258 -28.77 -29.67 5.29
C PRO A 258 -30.12 -29.54 4.58
N CYS A 259 -30.36 -28.37 3.97
CA CYS A 259 -31.52 -28.08 3.13
C CYS A 259 -31.41 -28.79 1.76
N PRO A 260 -32.51 -29.26 1.15
CA PRO A 260 -32.48 -30.18 0.01
C PRO A 260 -32.26 -29.50 -1.33
N LYS A 261 -31.62 -30.22 -2.27
CA LYS A 261 -31.57 -29.88 -3.69
C LYS A 261 -32.98 -29.94 -4.30
N GLY A 262 -33.44 -28.82 -4.84
CA GLY A 262 -34.65 -28.76 -5.66
C GLY A 262 -34.49 -29.57 -6.95
N ARG A 263 -35.39 -30.52 -7.16
CA ARG A 263 -35.69 -31.13 -8.46
C ARG A 263 -36.50 -30.14 -9.29
N GLY A 264 -36.01 -29.81 -10.48
CA GLY A 264 -36.84 -29.26 -11.56
C GLY A 264 -37.33 -30.39 -12.46
N LEU A 265 -38.62 -30.70 -12.38
CA LEU A 265 -39.47 -31.16 -13.50
C LEU A 265 -40.16 -29.87 -13.98
N GLY A 266 -40.31 -29.49 -15.23
CA GLY A 266 -40.15 -30.07 -16.57
C GLY A 266 -41.16 -29.31 -17.46
N ALA A 267 -40.83 -29.01 -18.73
CA ALA A 267 -41.76 -28.82 -19.87
C ALA A 267 -41.05 -28.09 -21.03
N GLY A 268 -41.16 -28.66 -22.24
CA GLY A 268 -40.75 -28.04 -23.51
C GLY A 268 -39.72 -28.86 -24.26
#